data_AF-A0A131YQH2-F1
#
_entry.id   AF-A0A131YQH2-F1
#
_cell.length_a   1.000
_cell.length_b   1.000
_cell.length_c   1.000
_cell.angle_alpha   90.00
_cell.angle_beta   90.00
_cell.angle_gamma   90.00
#
_symmetry.space_group_name_H-M   'P 1'
#
loop_
_entity.id
_entity.type
_entity.pdbx_description
1 polymer ?
#
loop_
_entity_poly.entity_id
_entity_poly.type
_entity_poly.pdbx_seq_one_letter_code
_entity_poly.pdbx_strand_id
1 'polypeptide(L)'
;MWTFTQFCAILFVLTSNYGTSQRYWPPSCEVILAPNYPRKNCYYRCITANRQWFKGTLQDGTPCVMGKFPGRKGQCIRGVCTTLEDEGPKFNSTINQRCDGHYNGKGYAPKCVYKCTRSGKQTQMKYHDGTPCVVLEQDEERVISAGICLKGVCTPHYSLEKTYPTMMKKVFPLRLHKCVDKDHYGRNILGSCYYYCQRNSQWFFGHYMSTYNSACEMVGPGRFSGYCCEGKCIRQANCGQDVDDMTARLGSNNNI
;
A
#
# COMPACT_ATOMS: atom_id res chain seq x y z
N MET A 1 76.36 56.54 -6.04
CA MET A 1 74.90 56.29 -5.91
C MET A 1 74.67 54.79 -5.98
N TRP A 2 74.47 54.15 -4.83
CA TRP A 2 74.24 52.71 -4.70
C TRP A 2 72.86 52.51 -4.09
N THR A 3 71.93 51.95 -4.87
CA THR A 3 70.58 51.62 -4.40
C THR A 3 70.58 50.18 -3.87
N PHE A 4 70.35 50.06 -2.56
CA PHE A 4 70.16 48.81 -1.84
C PHE A 4 68.82 48.16 -2.23
N THR A 5 68.86 46.96 -2.78
CA THR A 5 67.67 46.14 -3.04
C THR A 5 67.44 45.22 -1.85
N GLN A 6 66.41 45.50 -1.05
CA GLN A 6 65.97 44.67 0.08
C GLN A 6 65.18 43.47 -0.45
N PHE A 7 65.72 42.26 -0.28
CA PHE A 7 64.98 41.01 -0.48
C PHE A 7 64.15 40.69 0.77
N CYS A 8 62.84 40.95 0.73
CA CYS A 8 61.90 40.40 1.72
C CYS A 8 61.62 38.93 1.39
N ALA A 9 62.29 38.03 2.10
CA ALA A 9 61.93 36.60 2.12
C ALA A 9 60.61 36.43 2.88
N ILE A 10 59.49 36.32 2.16
CA ILE A 10 58.20 35.95 2.73
C ILE A 10 58.21 34.44 2.97
N LEU A 11 58.45 34.04 4.22
CA LEU A 11 58.24 32.68 4.72
C LEU A 11 56.75 32.34 4.69
N PHE A 12 56.31 31.65 3.64
CA PHE A 12 55.02 30.97 3.62
C PHE A 12 55.08 29.78 4.58
N VAL A 13 54.60 29.98 5.81
CA VAL A 13 54.30 28.90 6.75
C VAL A 13 53.08 28.15 6.18
N LEU A 14 53.35 27.06 5.46
CA LEU A 14 52.34 26.07 5.09
C LEU A 14 51.88 25.37 6.37
N THR A 15 50.83 25.89 7.00
CA THR A 15 50.10 25.17 8.03
C THR A 15 49.39 23.99 7.36
N SER A 16 50.00 22.82 7.50
CA SER A 16 49.43 21.53 7.16
C SER A 16 48.22 21.28 8.06
N ASN A 17 47.06 21.75 7.60
CA ASN A 17 45.77 21.30 8.10
C ASN A 17 45.64 19.82 7.76
N TYR A 18 46.10 18.95 8.67
CA TYR A 18 45.68 17.56 8.72
C TYR A 18 44.19 17.55 9.01
N GLY A 19 43.39 17.67 7.95
CA GLY A 19 41.98 17.31 7.98
C GLY A 19 41.91 15.83 8.33
N THR A 20 41.76 15.51 9.60
CA THR A 20 41.36 14.18 10.05
C THR A 20 39.96 13.96 9.50
N SER A 21 39.90 13.34 8.32
CA SER A 21 38.70 12.70 7.81
C SER A 21 38.24 11.73 8.90
N GLN A 22 37.25 12.15 9.70
CA GLN A 22 36.55 11.27 10.61
C GLN A 22 35.95 10.17 9.74
N ARG A 23 36.66 9.05 9.62
CA ARG A 23 36.15 7.83 9.00
C ARG A 23 34.94 7.44 9.82
N TYR A 24 33.77 7.82 9.34
CA TYR A 24 32.49 7.41 9.90
C TYR A 24 32.47 5.89 9.85
N TRP A 25 32.75 5.26 11.00
CA TRP A 25 32.74 3.82 11.08
C TRP A 25 31.29 3.36 10.83
N PRO A 26 31.07 2.42 9.89
CA PRO A 26 29.73 1.91 9.62
C PRO A 26 29.15 1.27 10.89
N PRO A 27 27.88 1.53 11.22
CA PRO A 27 27.26 1.01 12.44
C PRO A 27 27.16 -0.52 12.46
N SER A 28 27.22 -1.11 13.66
CA SER A 28 27.09 -2.55 13.85
C SER A 28 25.66 -3.02 13.53
N CYS A 29 25.52 -4.30 13.17
CA CYS A 29 24.20 -4.88 12.87
C CYS A 29 23.26 -4.82 14.07
N GLU A 30 23.77 -4.99 15.28
CA GLU A 30 23.00 -4.89 16.53
C GLU A 30 22.34 -3.51 16.68
N VAL A 31 23.08 -2.44 16.37
CA VAL A 31 22.56 -1.06 16.44
C VAL A 31 21.50 -0.80 15.36
N ILE A 32 21.74 -1.21 14.10
CA ILE A 32 20.78 -0.94 13.01
C ILE A 32 19.49 -1.76 13.16
N LEU A 33 19.61 -2.99 13.66
CA LEU A 33 18.47 -3.89 13.82
C LEU A 33 17.70 -3.65 15.13
N ALA A 34 18.22 -2.83 16.05
CA ALA A 34 17.53 -2.45 17.29
C ALA A 34 16.18 -1.75 17.01
N PRO A 35 15.07 -2.14 17.65
CA PRO A 35 13.72 -1.64 17.31
C PRO A 35 13.60 -0.11 17.21
N ASN A 36 14.28 0.61 18.11
CA ASN A 36 14.20 2.06 18.26
C ASN A 36 15.21 2.86 17.40
N TYR A 37 15.98 2.19 16.55
CA TYR A 37 16.94 2.88 15.69
C TYR A 37 16.20 3.77 14.66
N PRO A 38 16.53 5.07 14.53
CA PRO A 38 15.87 5.97 13.60
C PRO A 38 16.34 5.70 12.15
N ARG A 39 15.55 4.90 11.43
CA ARG A 39 15.90 4.42 10.09
C ARG A 39 15.35 5.33 9.02
N LYS A 40 16.22 5.81 8.13
CA LYS A 40 15.81 6.64 6.97
C LYS A 40 15.33 5.81 5.78
N ASN A 41 15.63 4.52 5.78
CA ASN A 41 15.35 3.58 4.70
C ASN A 41 15.06 2.18 5.27
N CYS A 42 14.46 1.33 4.43
CA CYS A 42 14.12 -0.05 4.78
C CYS A 42 15.13 -1.07 4.25
N TYR A 43 16.25 -0.58 3.72
CA TYR A 43 17.45 -1.33 3.39
C TYR A 43 18.52 -0.99 4.38
N TYR A 44 19.23 -1.99 4.89
CA TYR A 44 20.33 -1.77 5.80
C TYR A 44 21.62 -2.39 5.27
N ARG A 45 22.74 -1.78 5.68
CA ARG A 45 24.08 -2.30 5.51
C ARG A 45 24.81 -2.12 6.84
N CYS A 46 25.33 -3.21 7.39
CA CYS A 46 25.95 -3.22 8.71
C CYS A 46 27.15 -4.16 8.75
N ILE A 47 27.92 -4.07 9.84
CA ILE A 47 29.03 -4.98 10.12
C ILE A 47 28.67 -5.86 11.32
N THR A 48 28.90 -7.17 11.19
CA THR A 48 28.74 -8.15 12.28
C THR A 48 29.95 -8.14 13.22
N ALA A 49 29.85 -8.79 14.39
CA ALA A 49 30.96 -8.90 15.34
C ALA A 49 32.25 -9.47 14.69
N ASN A 50 32.09 -10.35 13.70
CA ASN A 50 33.19 -10.97 12.95
C ASN A 50 33.73 -10.09 11.80
N ARG A 51 33.41 -8.78 11.80
CA ARG A 51 33.80 -7.80 10.76
C ARG A 51 33.31 -8.12 9.35
N GLN A 52 32.28 -8.96 9.22
CA GLN A 52 31.67 -9.26 7.92
C GLN A 52 30.59 -8.24 7.59
N TRP A 53 30.53 -7.84 6.31
CA TRP A 53 29.49 -6.97 5.81
C TRP A 53 28.20 -7.76 5.61
N PHE A 54 27.12 -7.25 6.18
CA PHE A 54 25.78 -7.76 5.96
C PHE A 54 24.92 -6.68 5.30
N LYS A 55 24.06 -7.10 4.37
CA LYS A 55 23.05 -6.25 3.74
C LYS A 55 21.73 -6.99 3.71
N GLY A 56 20.63 -6.26 3.86
CA GLY A 56 19.31 -6.86 3.89
C GLY A 56 18.19 -5.85 3.76
N THR A 57 16.97 -6.38 3.82
CA THR A 57 15.74 -5.59 3.96
C THR A 57 15.20 -5.80 5.36
N LEU A 58 14.69 -4.73 5.95
CA LEU A 58 13.98 -4.82 7.21
C LEU A 58 12.64 -5.52 7.00
N GLN A 59 12.16 -6.17 8.05
CA GLN A 59 10.86 -6.83 8.03
C GLN A 59 9.72 -5.83 7.83
N ASP A 60 8.66 -6.31 7.18
CA ASP A 60 7.46 -5.50 6.97
C ASP A 60 6.87 -5.06 8.33
N GLY A 61 6.48 -3.79 8.43
CA GLY A 61 6.01 -3.17 9.68
C GLY A 61 7.10 -2.47 10.49
N THR A 62 8.39 -2.64 10.17
CA THR A 62 9.49 -1.96 10.89
C THR A 62 9.34 -0.43 10.79
N PRO A 63 9.39 0.33 11.90
CA PRO A 63 9.29 1.79 11.86
C PRO A 63 10.43 2.43 11.05
N CYS A 64 10.08 3.41 10.23
CA CYS A 64 11.02 4.17 9.42
C CYS A 64 10.62 5.65 9.32
N VAL A 65 11.56 6.50 8.92
CA VAL A 65 11.39 7.96 8.79
C VAL A 65 11.72 8.35 7.35
N MET A 66 10.81 9.08 6.70
CA MET A 66 11.07 9.53 5.33
C MET A 66 12.08 10.68 5.33
N GLY A 67 13.25 10.46 4.73
CA GLY A 67 14.36 11.42 4.75
C GLY A 67 14.07 12.81 4.17
N LYS A 68 13.01 12.97 3.37
CA LYS A 68 12.58 14.27 2.80
C LYS A 68 11.70 15.10 3.75
N PHE A 69 11.10 14.49 4.77
CA PHE A 69 10.15 15.15 5.68
C PHE A 69 10.41 14.71 7.12
N PRO A 70 11.28 15.41 7.87
CA PRO A 70 11.57 15.07 9.25
C PRO A 70 10.27 15.10 10.08
N GLY A 71 9.98 14.00 10.78
CA GLY A 71 8.80 13.87 11.66
C GLY A 71 7.69 12.95 11.15
N ARG A 72 7.62 12.64 9.84
CA ARG A 72 6.64 11.66 9.34
C ARG A 72 7.10 10.23 9.60
N LYS A 73 6.36 9.54 10.47
CA LYS A 73 6.55 8.12 10.78
C LYS A 73 5.95 7.25 9.67
N GLY A 74 6.71 6.28 9.22
CA GLY A 74 6.28 5.26 8.27
C GLY A 74 6.62 3.86 8.77
N GLN A 75 6.27 2.88 7.94
CA GLN A 75 6.62 1.49 8.11
C GLN A 75 7.24 0.93 6.84
N CYS A 76 8.16 -0.01 7.01
CA CYS A 76 8.75 -0.75 5.93
C CYS A 76 7.75 -1.71 5.31
N ILE A 77 7.66 -1.69 3.97
CA ILE A 77 6.93 -2.67 3.18
C ILE A 77 7.82 -3.01 1.97
N ARG A 78 8.30 -4.26 1.90
CA ARG A 78 9.18 -4.78 0.84
C ARG A 78 10.42 -3.90 0.57
N GLY A 79 11.05 -3.41 1.64
CA GLY A 79 12.23 -2.55 1.52
C GLY A 79 11.94 -1.09 1.18
N VAL A 80 10.68 -0.66 1.14
CA VAL A 80 10.29 0.75 0.95
C VAL A 80 9.65 1.31 2.22
N CYS A 81 10.05 2.50 2.65
CA CYS A 81 9.41 3.20 3.76
C CYS A 81 8.12 3.84 3.27
N THR A 82 6.98 3.40 3.79
CA THR A 82 5.63 3.87 3.43
C THR A 82 4.96 4.52 4.62
N THR A 83 4.18 5.59 4.44
CA THR A 83 3.46 6.23 5.55
C THR A 83 2.26 5.39 5.96
N LEU A 84 2.03 5.26 7.26
CA LEU A 84 0.83 4.62 7.82
C LEU A 84 -0.46 5.39 7.47
N GLU A 85 -0.33 6.69 7.20
CA GLU A 85 -1.39 7.54 6.71
C GLU A 85 -1.55 7.35 5.20
N ASP A 86 -2.38 6.37 4.83
CA ASP A 86 -3.07 6.27 3.54
C ASP A 86 -4.17 7.35 3.37
N GLU A 87 -4.13 8.44 4.15
CA GLU A 87 -4.76 9.69 3.76
C GLU A 87 -3.76 10.47 2.91
N GLY A 88 -3.70 10.10 1.63
CA GLY A 88 -3.15 10.98 0.60
C GLY A 88 -3.68 12.40 0.83
N PRO A 89 -2.85 13.43 0.65
CA PRO A 89 -3.19 14.75 1.12
C PRO A 89 -4.50 15.20 0.47
N LYS A 90 -5.51 15.53 1.29
CA LYS A 90 -6.80 16.07 0.85
C LYS A 90 -6.57 17.50 0.34
N PHE A 91 -5.93 17.65 -0.81
CA PHE A 91 -5.80 18.94 -1.48
C PHE A 91 -6.98 19.15 -2.42
N ASN A 92 -7.82 20.12 -2.08
CA ASN A 92 -8.64 20.84 -3.05
C ASN A 92 -7.70 21.47 -4.08
N SER A 93 -7.41 20.77 -5.17
CA SER A 93 -6.70 21.34 -6.31
C SER A 93 -7.55 21.14 -7.56
N THR A 94 -8.36 22.16 -7.80
CA THR A 94 -8.91 22.51 -9.09
C THR A 94 -7.78 22.52 -10.12
N ILE A 95 -7.91 21.66 -11.14
CA ILE A 95 -7.41 21.90 -12.51
C ILE A 95 -5.87 22.04 -12.59
N ASN A 96 -5.15 20.95 -12.31
CA ASN A 96 -3.88 20.58 -12.97
C ASN A 96 -3.48 19.19 -12.45
N GLN A 97 -3.87 18.14 -13.18
CA GLN A 97 -3.54 16.77 -12.82
C GLN A 97 -2.03 16.58 -12.91
N ARG A 98 -1.34 16.69 -11.77
CA ARG A 98 0.11 16.51 -11.68
C ARG A 98 0.45 15.11 -12.21
N CYS A 99 1.53 15.03 -12.98
CA CYS A 99 2.11 13.79 -13.48
C CYS A 99 2.84 13.04 -12.35
N ASP A 100 2.22 12.89 -11.17
CA ASP A 100 2.83 12.41 -9.93
C ASP A 100 2.58 10.93 -9.65
N GLY A 101 1.74 10.26 -10.45
CA GLY A 101 1.46 8.83 -10.34
C GLY A 101 0.41 8.47 -9.28
N HIS A 102 -0.20 9.45 -8.61
CA HIS A 102 -1.20 9.20 -7.59
C HIS A 102 -2.63 9.21 -8.16
N TYR A 103 -3.44 8.25 -7.72
CA TYR A 103 -4.86 8.24 -8.02
C TYR A 103 -5.63 9.09 -7.01
N ASN A 104 -6.28 10.15 -7.50
CA ASN A 104 -7.00 11.12 -6.67
C ASN A 104 -8.51 10.85 -6.56
N GLY A 105 -9.01 9.78 -7.17
CA GLY A 105 -10.41 9.39 -7.02
C GLY A 105 -10.70 8.81 -5.63
N LYS A 106 -11.95 8.89 -5.18
CA LYS A 106 -12.33 8.37 -3.85
C LYS A 106 -12.61 6.86 -3.87
N GLY A 107 -12.88 6.28 -5.03
CA GLY A 107 -13.15 4.86 -5.27
C GLY A 107 -11.94 4.08 -5.79
N TYR A 108 -12.20 2.97 -6.46
CA TYR A 108 -11.20 2.24 -7.24
C TYR A 108 -10.85 2.96 -8.54
N ALA A 109 -9.58 2.87 -8.95
CA ALA A 109 -9.16 3.31 -10.27
C ALA A 109 -9.74 2.39 -11.37
N PRO A 110 -10.45 2.92 -12.38
CA PRO A 110 -10.98 2.10 -13.47
C PRO A 110 -9.90 1.61 -14.43
N LYS A 111 -8.76 2.31 -14.47
CA LYS A 111 -7.59 1.98 -15.30
C LYS A 111 -6.34 2.25 -14.48
N CYS A 112 -5.26 1.51 -14.75
CA CYS A 112 -3.97 1.71 -14.08
C CYS A 112 -3.06 2.73 -14.78
N VAL A 113 -3.66 3.51 -15.67
CA VAL A 113 -3.02 4.55 -16.47
C VAL A 113 -3.93 5.77 -16.52
N TYR A 114 -3.32 6.95 -16.61
CA TYR A 114 -4.02 8.22 -16.72
C TYR A 114 -3.31 9.13 -17.71
N LYS A 115 -4.06 10.09 -18.26
CA LYS A 115 -3.49 11.15 -19.08
C LYS A 115 -3.06 12.28 -18.16
N CYS A 116 -1.86 12.80 -18.36
CA CYS A 116 -1.38 14.01 -17.70
C CYS A 116 -0.73 14.93 -18.72
N THR A 117 -0.63 16.22 -18.41
CA THR A 117 -0.02 17.20 -19.31
C THR A 117 1.32 17.62 -18.74
N ARG A 118 2.41 17.36 -19.48
CA ARG A 118 3.77 17.74 -19.11
C ARG A 118 4.34 18.64 -20.21
N SER A 119 4.70 19.87 -19.84
CA SER A 119 5.26 20.86 -20.78
C SER A 119 4.36 21.07 -22.02
N GLY A 120 3.05 21.15 -21.82
CA GLY A 120 2.06 21.34 -22.90
C GLY A 120 1.76 20.08 -23.72
N LYS A 121 2.44 18.94 -23.50
CA LYS A 121 2.17 17.68 -24.19
C LYS A 121 1.38 16.74 -23.30
N GLN A 122 0.30 16.15 -23.83
CA GLN A 122 -0.40 15.07 -23.17
C GLN A 122 0.44 13.79 -23.25
N THR A 123 0.69 13.17 -22.11
CA THR A 123 1.35 11.87 -22.01
C THR A 123 0.50 10.93 -21.18
N GLN A 124 0.59 9.64 -21.50
CA GLN A 124 -0.02 8.60 -20.69
C GLN A 124 0.97 8.16 -19.62
N MET A 125 0.55 8.19 -18.37
CA MET A 125 1.35 7.78 -17.22
C MET A 125 0.67 6.65 -16.46
N LYS A 126 1.50 5.85 -15.79
CA LYS A 126 1.04 4.74 -14.95
C LYS A 126 0.79 5.26 -13.54
N TYR A 127 -0.26 4.76 -12.89
CA TYR A 127 -0.39 4.93 -11.45
C TYR A 127 0.70 4.12 -10.72
N HIS A 128 1.00 4.52 -9.49
CA HIS A 128 1.93 3.80 -8.65
C HIS A 128 1.49 2.36 -8.38
N ASP A 129 2.47 1.47 -8.27
CA ASP A 129 2.22 0.08 -7.93
C ASP A 129 1.56 -0.02 -6.55
N GLY A 130 0.51 -0.83 -6.46
CA GLY A 130 -0.33 -0.97 -5.26
C GLY A 130 -1.57 -0.07 -5.23
N THR A 131 -1.76 0.83 -6.20
CA THR A 131 -3.00 1.62 -6.31
C THR A 131 -4.20 0.69 -6.49
N PRO A 132 -5.25 0.77 -5.65
CA PRO A 132 -6.44 -0.06 -5.82
C PRO A 132 -7.15 0.23 -7.15
N CYS A 133 -7.48 -0.82 -7.89
CA CYS A 133 -8.14 -0.72 -9.18
C CYS A 133 -9.27 -1.75 -9.34
N VAL A 134 -10.12 -1.55 -10.35
CA VAL A 134 -11.12 -2.53 -10.78
C VAL A 134 -10.82 -3.00 -12.20
N VAL A 135 -11.08 -4.28 -12.43
CA VAL A 135 -11.13 -4.90 -13.75
C VAL A 135 -12.58 -4.78 -14.22
N LEU A 136 -12.78 -4.00 -15.27
CA LEU A 136 -14.08 -3.82 -15.90
C LEU A 136 -14.27 -4.83 -17.04
N GLU A 137 -15.52 -5.16 -17.31
CA GLU A 137 -15.94 -5.88 -18.52
C GLU A 137 -15.74 -5.01 -19.78
N GLN A 138 -15.82 -5.61 -20.99
CA GLN A 138 -15.51 -4.93 -22.25
C GLN A 138 -16.36 -3.68 -22.51
N ASP A 139 -17.58 -3.65 -21.99
CA ASP A 139 -18.53 -2.54 -22.07
C ASP A 139 -18.29 -1.46 -21.00
N GLU A 140 -17.33 -1.66 -20.10
CA GLU A 140 -17.02 -0.81 -18.94
C GLU A 140 -18.20 -0.64 -17.95
N GLU A 141 -19.28 -1.43 -18.07
CA GLU A 141 -20.48 -1.28 -17.23
C GLU A 141 -20.41 -2.09 -15.94
N ARG A 142 -19.66 -3.20 -15.95
CA ARG A 142 -19.60 -4.14 -14.82
C ARG A 142 -18.18 -4.36 -14.33
N VAL A 143 -18.03 -4.40 -13.01
CA VAL A 143 -16.77 -4.80 -12.36
C VAL A 143 -16.74 -6.32 -12.26
N ILE A 144 -15.74 -6.92 -12.90
CA ILE A 144 -15.43 -8.35 -12.80
C ILE A 144 -14.73 -8.63 -11.46
N SER A 145 -13.75 -7.81 -11.11
CA SER A 145 -12.99 -7.96 -9.86
C SER A 145 -12.23 -6.70 -9.47
N ALA A 146 -11.93 -6.55 -8.18
CA ALA A 146 -10.94 -5.58 -7.70
C ALA A 146 -9.54 -6.19 -7.68
N GLY A 147 -8.55 -5.30 -7.74
CA GLY A 147 -7.14 -5.63 -7.77
C GLY A 147 -6.27 -4.44 -7.36
N ILE A 148 -4.99 -4.52 -7.73
CA ILE A 148 -4.06 -3.41 -7.61
C ILE A 148 -3.32 -3.18 -8.93
N CYS A 149 -2.93 -1.93 -9.16
CA CYS A 149 -2.07 -1.59 -10.27
C CYS A 149 -0.68 -2.16 -10.07
N LEU A 150 -0.18 -2.87 -11.09
CA LEU A 150 1.19 -3.35 -11.19
C LEU A 150 1.67 -3.08 -12.60
N LYS A 151 2.74 -2.27 -12.74
CA LYS A 151 3.34 -1.90 -14.03
C LYS A 151 2.35 -1.31 -15.04
N GLY A 152 1.27 -0.69 -14.56
CA GLY A 152 0.22 -0.07 -15.38
C GLY A 152 -0.93 -1.01 -15.78
N VAL A 153 -0.99 -2.22 -15.22
CA VAL A 153 -2.08 -3.19 -15.43
C VAL A 153 -2.80 -3.42 -14.11
N CYS A 154 -4.13 -3.53 -14.15
CA CYS A 154 -4.90 -3.91 -12.97
C CYS A 154 -4.80 -5.43 -12.77
N THR A 155 -4.05 -5.87 -11.76
CA THR A 155 -3.91 -7.30 -11.44
C THR A 155 -4.96 -7.68 -10.40
N PRO A 156 -5.87 -8.62 -10.72
CA PRO A 156 -7.02 -8.93 -9.87
C PRO A 156 -6.62 -9.75 -8.63
N HIS A 157 -7.40 -9.61 -7.56
CA HIS A 157 -7.08 -10.21 -6.25
C HIS A 157 -6.89 -11.74 -6.29
N TYR A 158 -7.68 -12.48 -7.05
CA TYR A 158 -7.56 -13.94 -7.14
C TYR A 158 -6.22 -14.40 -7.74
N SER A 159 -5.58 -13.56 -8.58
CA SER A 159 -4.22 -13.81 -9.06
C SER A 159 -3.16 -13.47 -8.01
N LEU A 160 -3.45 -12.48 -7.16
CA LEU A 160 -2.54 -12.01 -6.12
C LEU A 160 -2.55 -12.90 -4.88
N GLU A 161 -3.69 -13.47 -4.51
CA GLU A 161 -3.86 -14.28 -3.30
C GLU A 161 -2.93 -15.50 -3.30
N LYS A 162 -2.73 -16.11 -4.47
CA LYS A 162 -1.81 -17.25 -4.66
C LYS A 162 -0.35 -16.91 -4.37
N THR A 163 0.05 -15.67 -4.62
CA THR A 163 1.47 -15.26 -4.53
C THR A 163 1.74 -14.39 -3.30
N TYR A 164 0.76 -13.60 -2.86
CA TYR A 164 0.90 -12.56 -1.85
C TYR A 164 -0.40 -12.39 -1.02
N PRO A 165 -0.68 -13.27 -0.04
CA PRO A 165 -1.90 -13.21 0.78
C PRO A 165 -2.10 -11.86 1.50
N THR A 166 -1.02 -11.19 1.89
CA THR A 166 -1.06 -9.90 2.59
C THR A 166 -1.56 -8.74 1.73
N MET A 167 -1.64 -8.92 0.40
CA MET A 167 -2.08 -7.87 -0.53
C MET A 167 -3.60 -7.66 -0.52
N MET A 168 -4.38 -8.60 0.05
CA MET A 168 -5.83 -8.45 0.17
C MET A 168 -6.22 -7.18 0.94
N LYS A 169 -5.44 -6.81 1.96
CA LYS A 169 -5.64 -5.55 2.71
C LYS A 169 -5.48 -4.30 1.85
N LYS A 170 -4.67 -4.36 0.78
CA LYS A 170 -4.50 -3.27 -0.17
C LYS A 170 -5.59 -3.25 -1.24
N VAL A 171 -6.09 -4.41 -1.64
CA VAL A 171 -7.20 -4.50 -2.59
C VAL A 171 -8.51 -4.04 -1.94
N PHE A 172 -8.77 -4.43 -0.69
CA PHE A 172 -10.02 -4.16 0.03
C PHE A 172 -9.79 -3.28 1.27
N PRO A 173 -9.27 -2.04 1.11
CA PRO A 173 -9.07 -1.15 2.24
C PRO A 173 -10.43 -0.63 2.75
N LEU A 174 -10.58 -0.49 4.07
CA LEU A 174 -11.85 -0.09 4.70
C LEU A 174 -12.46 1.20 4.10
N ARG A 175 -11.63 2.15 3.68
CA ARG A 175 -12.07 3.40 3.03
C ARG A 175 -12.87 3.20 1.74
N LEU A 176 -12.74 2.04 1.09
CA LEU A 176 -13.44 1.66 -0.14
C LEU A 176 -14.65 0.75 0.12
N HIS A 177 -14.86 0.29 1.36
CA HIS A 177 -16.07 -0.42 1.77
C HIS A 177 -17.19 0.59 1.97
N LYS A 178 -17.91 0.88 0.88
CA LYS A 178 -19.03 1.83 0.90
C LYS A 178 -20.33 1.24 0.41
N CYS A 179 -20.31 0.05 -0.18
CA CYS A 179 -21.54 -0.62 -0.56
C CYS A 179 -22.16 -1.27 0.68
N VAL A 180 -23.49 -1.25 0.79
CA VAL A 180 -24.22 -1.81 1.93
C VAL A 180 -24.24 -3.32 1.79
N ASP A 181 -23.79 -4.08 2.77
CA ASP A 181 -23.78 -5.53 2.65
C ASP A 181 -25.17 -6.06 2.26
N LYS A 182 -25.20 -7.05 1.35
CA LYS A 182 -26.45 -7.52 0.74
C LYS A 182 -26.51 -9.03 0.65
N ASP A 183 -27.72 -9.57 0.60
CA ASP A 183 -27.93 -10.97 0.28
C ASP A 183 -27.65 -11.27 -1.19
N HIS A 184 -27.25 -12.51 -1.45
CA HIS A 184 -27.23 -13.07 -2.78
C HIS A 184 -28.52 -13.84 -3.02
N TYR A 185 -29.34 -13.41 -3.97
CA TYR A 185 -30.59 -14.10 -4.33
C TYR A 185 -30.44 -15.01 -5.56
N GLY A 186 -29.24 -15.10 -6.13
CA GLY A 186 -28.98 -15.95 -7.28
C GLY A 186 -28.83 -17.43 -6.87
N ARG A 187 -29.19 -18.34 -7.78
CA ARG A 187 -28.96 -19.79 -7.59
C ARG A 187 -27.52 -20.23 -7.83
N ASN A 188 -26.67 -19.33 -8.34
CA ASN A 188 -25.29 -19.63 -8.73
C ASN A 188 -24.35 -19.45 -7.54
N ILE A 189 -23.36 -20.34 -7.43
CA ILE A 189 -22.26 -20.22 -6.48
C ILE A 189 -21.43 -18.97 -6.83
N LEU A 190 -21.14 -18.15 -5.82
CA LEU A 190 -20.33 -16.95 -5.95
C LEU A 190 -18.85 -17.32 -6.11
N GLY A 191 -18.21 -16.79 -7.16
CA GLY A 191 -16.75 -16.86 -7.30
C GLY A 191 -15.99 -15.92 -6.35
N SER A 192 -16.69 -14.99 -5.70
CA SER A 192 -16.12 -14.05 -4.73
C SER A 192 -17.18 -13.58 -3.75
N CYS A 193 -16.79 -13.38 -2.49
CA CYS A 193 -17.67 -12.83 -1.45
C CYS A 193 -17.71 -11.31 -1.41
N TYR A 194 -17.00 -10.67 -2.34
CA TYR A 194 -17.08 -9.24 -2.60
C TYR A 194 -18.04 -8.97 -3.74
N TYR A 195 -18.75 -7.85 -3.64
CA TYR A 195 -19.49 -7.29 -4.76
C TYR A 195 -19.18 -5.80 -4.90
N TYR A 196 -19.51 -5.23 -6.05
CA TYR A 196 -19.17 -3.86 -6.39
C TYR A 196 -20.41 -3.02 -6.65
N CYS A 197 -20.36 -1.77 -6.23
CA CYS A 197 -21.40 -0.79 -6.50
C CYS A 197 -20.78 0.52 -6.98
N GLN A 198 -21.55 1.26 -7.77
CA GLN A 198 -21.17 2.60 -8.20
C GLN A 198 -21.87 3.64 -7.33
N ARG A 199 -21.11 4.59 -6.79
CA ARG A 199 -21.64 5.77 -6.07
C ARG A 199 -20.95 7.02 -6.60
N ASN A 200 -21.72 8.01 -7.05
CA ASN A 200 -21.18 9.25 -7.64
C ASN A 200 -20.11 8.96 -8.73
N SER A 201 -20.43 8.05 -9.65
CA SER A 201 -19.55 7.61 -10.75
C SER A 201 -18.21 6.98 -10.32
N GLN A 202 -18.10 6.53 -9.07
CA GLN A 202 -16.92 5.84 -8.55
C GLN A 202 -17.27 4.46 -8.03
N TRP A 203 -16.35 3.52 -8.22
CA TRP A 203 -16.52 2.12 -7.81
C TRP A 203 -16.07 1.91 -6.37
N PHE A 204 -16.88 1.17 -5.62
CA PHE A 204 -16.65 0.75 -4.24
C PHE A 204 -16.96 -0.73 -4.11
N PHE A 205 -16.59 -1.34 -2.97
CA PHE A 205 -16.95 -2.71 -2.67
C PHE A 205 -17.87 -2.81 -1.45
N GLY A 206 -18.53 -3.96 -1.33
CA GLY A 206 -19.21 -4.44 -0.13
C GLY A 206 -19.15 -5.96 -0.07
N HIS A 207 -19.74 -6.54 0.98
CA HIS A 207 -19.75 -7.98 1.17
C HIS A 207 -21.12 -8.57 0.88
N TYR A 208 -21.13 -9.81 0.42
CA TYR A 208 -22.34 -10.63 0.54
C TYR A 208 -22.54 -11.06 1.99
N MET A 209 -23.77 -10.98 2.47
CA MET A 209 -24.15 -11.41 3.82
C MET A 209 -23.96 -12.92 3.99
N SER A 210 -23.72 -13.36 5.22
CA SER A 210 -23.53 -14.77 5.54
C SER A 210 -24.85 -15.52 5.69
N THR A 211 -25.64 -15.59 4.63
CA THR A 211 -26.90 -16.36 4.63
C THR A 211 -26.74 -17.65 3.86
N TYR A 212 -27.69 -18.58 4.00
CA TYR A 212 -27.70 -19.84 3.26
C TYR A 212 -27.76 -19.65 1.73
N ASN A 213 -28.14 -18.46 1.27
CA ASN A 213 -28.21 -18.14 -0.16
C ASN A 213 -26.89 -17.59 -0.71
N SER A 214 -25.98 -17.13 0.14
CA SER A 214 -24.67 -16.58 -0.25
C SER A 214 -23.59 -17.66 -0.34
N ALA A 215 -23.88 -18.72 -1.09
CA ALA A 215 -22.93 -19.80 -1.32
C ALA A 215 -21.75 -19.33 -2.17
N CYS A 216 -20.53 -19.73 -1.81
CA CYS A 216 -19.30 -19.35 -2.50
C CYS A 216 -18.37 -20.54 -2.76
N GLU A 217 -17.46 -20.40 -3.71
CA GLU A 217 -16.45 -21.43 -4.01
C GLU A 217 -15.22 -21.25 -3.09
N MET A 218 -14.84 -22.29 -2.36
CA MET A 218 -13.61 -22.30 -1.58
C MET A 218 -12.41 -22.70 -2.46
N VAL A 219 -11.33 -21.94 -2.37
CA VAL A 219 -10.08 -22.23 -3.10
C VAL A 219 -9.33 -23.38 -2.40
N GLY A 220 -9.26 -24.56 -3.02
CA GLY A 220 -8.54 -25.73 -2.49
C GLY A 220 -8.49 -26.92 -3.47
N PRO A 221 -7.81 -28.04 -3.13
CA PRO A 221 -7.67 -29.23 -3.99
C PRO A 221 -8.98 -30.05 -4.17
N GLY A 222 -10.14 -29.42 -4.05
CA GLY A 222 -11.46 -29.98 -4.31
C GLY A 222 -12.47 -28.85 -4.44
N ARG A 223 -13.53 -29.04 -5.24
CA ARG A 223 -14.62 -28.06 -5.36
C ARG A 223 -15.50 -28.15 -4.12
N PHE A 224 -15.19 -27.37 -3.10
CA PHE A 224 -16.01 -27.25 -1.90
C PHE A 224 -16.79 -25.93 -1.95
N SER A 225 -18.09 -26.00 -1.68
CA SER A 225 -18.93 -24.81 -1.47
C SER A 225 -18.89 -24.39 -0.01
N GLY A 226 -18.80 -23.09 0.23
CA GLY A 226 -18.94 -22.46 1.53
C GLY A 226 -20.00 -21.36 1.50
N TYR A 227 -19.97 -20.49 2.50
CA TYR A 227 -20.82 -19.32 2.64
C TYR A 227 -19.96 -18.09 2.85
N CYS A 228 -20.40 -16.96 2.30
CA CYS A 228 -19.69 -15.71 2.47
C CYS A 228 -19.77 -15.20 3.90
N CYS A 229 -18.68 -14.64 4.43
CA CYS A 229 -18.64 -13.96 5.71
C CYS A 229 -17.54 -12.91 5.64
N GLU A 230 -17.92 -11.62 5.70
CA GLU A 230 -17.00 -10.47 5.67
C GLU A 230 -15.94 -10.57 4.53
N GLY A 231 -16.40 -10.94 3.33
CA GLY A 231 -15.52 -11.08 2.16
C GLY A 231 -14.70 -12.38 2.10
N LYS A 232 -14.86 -13.30 3.05
CA LYS A 232 -14.23 -14.63 3.04
C LYS A 232 -15.25 -15.73 2.76
N CYS A 233 -14.81 -16.80 2.10
CA CYS A 233 -15.61 -18.01 1.94
C CYS A 233 -15.29 -19.00 3.07
N ILE A 234 -16.28 -19.31 3.91
CA ILE A 234 -16.13 -20.19 5.08
C ILE A 234 -17.10 -21.38 5.01
N ARG A 235 -16.92 -22.41 5.84
CA ARG A 235 -17.75 -23.63 5.78
C ARG A 235 -19.16 -23.47 6.35
N GLN A 236 -19.34 -22.55 7.30
CA GLN A 236 -20.59 -22.37 8.04
C GLN A 236 -21.31 -21.11 7.56
N ALA A 237 -22.64 -21.17 7.43
CA ALA A 237 -23.46 -19.99 7.22
C ALA A 237 -23.50 -19.12 8.49
N ASN A 238 -24.05 -17.91 8.40
CA ASN A 238 -24.22 -16.95 9.50
C ASN A 238 -22.91 -16.63 10.24
N CYS A 239 -21.78 -16.66 9.55
CA CYS A 239 -20.46 -16.47 10.14
C CYS A 239 -20.16 -17.45 11.30
N GLY A 240 -20.78 -18.63 11.31
CA GLY A 240 -20.66 -19.61 12.39
C GLY A 240 -21.50 -19.30 13.64
N GLN A 241 -22.43 -18.34 13.56
CA GLN A 241 -23.40 -18.09 14.63
C GLN A 241 -24.58 -19.06 14.52
N ASP A 242 -24.96 -19.67 15.64
CA ASP A 242 -26.17 -20.49 15.72
C ASP A 242 -27.41 -19.62 15.49
N VAL A 243 -28.32 -20.13 14.65
CA VAL A 243 -29.50 -19.39 14.15
C VAL A 243 -30.44 -18.95 15.29
N ASP A 244 -30.37 -19.65 16.43
CA ASP A 244 -31.19 -19.40 17.62
C ASP A 244 -30.82 -18.08 18.35
N ASP A 245 -29.62 -17.53 18.13
CA ASP A 245 -29.18 -16.27 18.78
C ASP A 245 -29.56 -15.01 17.98
N MET A 246 -29.93 -15.15 16.69
CA MET A 246 -30.32 -14.02 15.84
C MET A 246 -31.76 -13.53 16.11
N THR A 247 -32.66 -14.42 16.54
CA THR A 247 -34.04 -14.05 16.90
C THR A 247 -34.08 -13.19 18.18
N ALA A 248 -33.13 -13.40 19.10
CA ALA A 248 -33.01 -12.63 20.33
C ALA A 248 -32.57 -11.18 20.09
N ARG A 249 -31.73 -10.91 19.08
CA ARG A 249 -31.24 -9.55 18.78
C ARG A 249 -32.23 -8.67 18.02
N LEU A 250 -33.07 -9.27 17.18
CA LEU A 250 -34.14 -8.54 16.49
C LEU A 250 -35.35 -8.25 17.40
N GLY A 251 -35.54 -9.02 18.47
CA GLY A 251 -36.58 -8.77 19.48
C GLY A 251 -36.28 -7.63 20.47
N SER A 252 -35.02 -7.17 20.57
CA SER A 252 -34.61 -6.15 21.54
C SER A 252 -34.69 -4.70 21.01
N ASN A 253 -34.99 -4.50 19.72
CA ASN A 253 -35.04 -3.18 19.09
C ASN A 253 -36.46 -2.62 18.89
N ASN A 254 -37.50 -3.25 19.44
CA ASN A 254 -38.90 -2.78 19.35
C ASN A 254 -39.44 -2.14 20.64
N ASN A 255 -38.57 -1.65 21.53
CA ASN A 255 -38.97 -0.81 22.66
C ASN A 255 -38.35 0.60 22.55
N ILE A 256 -38.86 1.41 21.62
CA ILE A 256 -38.94 2.88 21.72
C ILE A 256 -40.27 3.31 21.11
#